data_AF-A0A8T5GK76-F1
#
_entry.id   AF-A0A8T5GK76-F1
#
_cell.length_a   1.000
_cell.length_b   1.000
_cell.length_c   1.000
_cell.angle_alpha   90.00
_cell.angle_beta   90.00
_cell.angle_gamma   90.00
#
_symmetry.space_group_name_H-M   'P 1'
#
loop_
_entity.id
_entity.type
_entity.pdbx_description
1 polymer ?
#
loop_
_entity_poly.entity_id
_entity_poly.type
_entity_poly.pdbx_seq_one_letter_code
_entity_poly.pdbx_strand_id
1 'polypeptide(L)'
;MGGCIGNTQGENGLDLVVTYSSTNGTVVESYEEGERVEVSGVELTFDFSQTTSDADLTRYGVNFLDGTPGTTIEANEGNAVTVEFL
;
A
#
# COMPACT_ATOMS: atom_id res chain seq x y z
N MET A 1 27.00 34.34 1.14
CA MET A 1 25.83 35.17 0.81
C MET A 1 24.90 34.34 -0.08
N GLY A 2 23.61 34.30 0.27
CA GLY A 2 22.54 33.54 -0.40
C GLY A 2 22.37 32.12 0.17
N GLY A 3 21.43 31.80 1.06
CA GLY A 3 20.22 32.53 1.43
C GLY A 3 19.03 32.16 0.55
N CYS A 4 18.66 30.87 0.49
CA CYS A 4 17.30 30.46 0.14
C CYS A 4 16.67 29.80 1.36
N ILE A 5 16.12 30.63 2.26
CA ILE A 5 15.07 30.20 3.18
C ILE A 5 13.80 30.23 2.36
N GLY A 6 13.48 29.09 1.75
CA GLY A 6 12.30 28.90 0.93
C GLY A 6 11.10 28.55 1.79
N ASN A 7 10.41 29.59 2.26
CA ASN A 7 8.98 29.63 2.52
C ASN A 7 8.42 28.70 3.61
N THR A 8 8.27 29.25 4.82
CA THR A 8 7.30 28.77 5.84
C THR A 8 5.88 29.01 5.32
N GLN A 9 5.36 28.08 4.53
CA GLN A 9 3.93 27.95 4.28
C GLN A 9 3.41 27.03 5.37
N GLY A 10 2.41 27.46 6.15
CA GLY A 10 1.90 26.71 7.30
C GLY A 10 1.73 25.24 6.95
N GLU A 11 2.49 24.39 7.64
CA GLU A 11 2.56 22.96 7.37
C GLU A 11 1.23 22.34 7.79
N ASN A 12 0.30 22.21 6.83
CA ASN A 12 -0.66 21.13 6.90
C ASN A 12 0.13 19.87 6.54
N GLY A 13 0.63 19.16 7.55
CA GLY A 13 1.49 18.00 7.41
C GLY A 13 0.70 16.73 7.12
N LEU A 14 1.33 15.83 6.37
CA LEU A 14 0.96 14.42 6.29
C LEU A 14 2.08 13.62 6.95
N ASP A 15 1.74 12.89 8.01
CA ASP A 15 2.60 11.87 8.60
C ASP A 15 2.12 10.49 8.14
N LEU A 16 2.73 9.97 7.08
CA LEU A 16 2.39 8.68 6.48
C LEU A 16 3.07 7.55 7.24
N VAL A 17 2.28 6.78 7.97
CA VAL A 17 2.75 5.61 8.73
C VAL A 17 2.05 4.36 8.19
N VAL A 18 2.86 3.41 7.71
CA VAL A 18 2.39 2.13 7.17
C VAL A 18 2.98 0.99 7.99
N THR A 19 2.11 0.18 8.58
CA THR A 19 2.48 -1.06 9.27
C THR A 19 2.13 -2.26 8.40
N TYR A 20 2.92 -3.33 8.52
CA TYR A 20 2.74 -4.55 7.76
C TYR A 20 3.31 -5.73 8.56
N SER A 21 2.69 -6.90 8.44
CA SER A 21 3.16 -8.13 9.09
C SER A 21 4.16 -8.91 8.23
N SER A 22 4.07 -8.79 6.90
CA SER A 22 4.98 -9.39 5.94
C SER A 22 5.21 -8.45 4.76
N THR A 23 6.38 -8.57 4.12
CA THR A 23 6.73 -7.88 2.87
C THR A 23 6.99 -8.84 1.71
N ASN A 24 6.86 -10.14 1.95
CA ASN A 24 7.08 -11.17 0.95
C ASN A 24 6.23 -12.42 1.24
N GLY A 25 6.19 -13.30 0.26
CA GLY A 25 5.61 -14.63 0.36
C GLY A 25 6.00 -15.45 -0.86
N THR A 26 5.54 -16.69 -0.89
CA THR A 26 5.78 -17.61 -2.01
C THR A 26 4.45 -18.01 -2.61
N VAL A 27 4.26 -17.74 -3.89
CA VAL A 27 3.17 -18.33 -4.68
C VAL A 27 3.55 -19.78 -4.96
N VAL A 28 2.66 -20.72 -4.65
CA VAL A 28 2.87 -22.15 -4.87
C VAL A 28 1.85 -22.65 -5.89
N GLU A 29 2.34 -23.25 -6.97
CA GLU A 29 1.50 -23.89 -7.98
C GLU A 29 1.71 -25.40 -7.96
N SER A 30 0.61 -26.15 -7.97
CA SER A 30 0.61 -27.61 -8.03
C SER A 30 0.10 -28.09 -9.39
N TYR A 31 0.76 -29.10 -9.94
CA TYR A 31 0.42 -29.67 -11.25
C TYR A 31 0.28 -31.20 -11.16
N GLU A 32 -0.76 -31.73 -11.79
CA GLU A 32 -0.99 -33.18 -11.96
C GLU A 32 -1.18 -33.48 -13.44
N GLU A 33 -0.49 -34.50 -13.95
CA GLU A 33 -0.51 -34.90 -15.37
C GLU A 33 -0.21 -33.76 -16.38
N GLY A 34 0.51 -32.71 -15.92
CA GLY A 34 0.84 -31.54 -16.73
C GLY A 34 -0.23 -30.44 -16.72
N GLU A 35 -1.35 -30.64 -16.03
CA GLU A 35 -2.40 -29.65 -15.81
C GLU A 35 -2.24 -28.98 -14.44
N ARG A 36 -2.50 -27.67 -14.35
CA ARG A 36 -2.44 -26.94 -13.08
C ARG A 36 -3.68 -27.25 -12.25
N VAL A 37 -3.49 -27.85 -11.07
CA VAL A 37 -4.60 -28.24 -10.19
C VAL A 37 -4.84 -27.28 -9.04
N GLU A 38 -3.81 -26.54 -8.60
CA GLU A 38 -3.91 -25.63 -7.46
C GLU A 38 -2.96 -24.45 -7.61
N VAL A 39 -3.37 -23.30 -7.11
CA VAL A 39 -2.51 -22.13 -6.86
C VAL A 39 -2.78 -21.63 -5.45
N SER A 40 -1.74 -21.54 -4.64
CA SER A 40 -1.75 -20.89 -3.35
C SER A 40 -1.04 -19.54 -3.48
N GLY A 41 -1.83 -18.48 -3.42
CA GLY A 41 -1.36 -17.09 -3.51
C GLY A 41 -0.71 -16.57 -2.24
N VAL A 42 -0.29 -15.30 -2.31
CA VAL A 42 0.22 -14.52 -1.19
C VAL A 42 -0.69 -13.33 -0.97
N GLU A 43 -1.16 -13.14 0.26
CA GLU A 43 -1.88 -11.95 0.67
C GLU A 43 -0.98 -11.07 1.53
N LEU A 44 -0.77 -9.81 1.12
CA LEU A 44 -0.02 -8.80 1.88
C LEU A 44 -0.97 -7.67 2.28
N THR A 45 -1.04 -7.38 3.58
CA THR A 45 -1.87 -6.30 4.11
C THR A 45 -1.01 -5.16 4.66
N PHE A 46 -1.33 -3.95 4.23
CA PHE A 46 -0.68 -2.70 4.62
C PHE A 46 -1.68 -1.85 5.41
N ASP A 47 -1.37 -1.57 6.67
CA ASP A 47 -2.22 -0.83 7.60
C ASP A 47 -1.72 0.62 7.76
N PHE A 48 -2.60 1.56 7.45
CA PHE A 48 -2.41 3.00 7.49
C PHE A 48 -3.05 3.62 8.74
N SER A 49 -3.47 2.83 9.75
CA SER A 49 -4.17 3.27 10.96
C SER A 49 -3.43 4.33 11.77
N GLN A 50 -2.11 4.39 11.64
CA GLN A 50 -1.26 5.37 12.31
C GLN A 50 -0.94 6.59 11.43
N THR A 51 -1.43 6.62 10.18
CA THR A 51 -1.28 7.78 9.32
C THR A 51 -2.12 8.93 9.84
N THR A 52 -1.52 10.11 9.94
CA THR A 52 -2.21 11.34 10.37
C THR A 52 -1.98 12.46 9.37
N SER A 53 -2.94 13.37 9.27
CA SER A 53 -2.88 14.50 8.33
C SER A 53 -3.67 15.66 8.88
N ASP A 54 -3.17 16.87 8.65
CA ASP A 54 -3.89 18.11 8.98
C ASP A 54 -5.04 18.39 8.00
N ALA A 55 -5.01 17.75 6.82
CA ALA A 55 -6.09 17.75 5.83
C ALA A 55 -6.85 16.41 5.82
N ASP A 56 -8.09 16.42 5.33
CA ASP A 56 -8.91 15.21 5.19
C ASP A 56 -8.22 14.18 4.28
N LEU A 57 -7.99 13.00 4.82
CA LEU A 57 -7.51 11.85 4.06
C LEU A 57 -8.67 11.31 3.23
N THR A 58 -8.46 11.15 1.92
CA THR A 58 -9.49 10.64 1.02
C THR A 58 -9.30 9.17 0.69
N ARG A 59 -8.05 8.70 0.53
CA ARG A 59 -7.75 7.37 0.02
C ARG A 59 -6.37 6.88 0.47
N TYR A 60 -6.27 5.59 0.77
CA TYR A 60 -5.00 4.87 0.92
C TYR A 60 -4.78 3.94 -0.26
N GLY A 61 -3.52 3.61 -0.57
CA GLY A 61 -3.23 2.73 -1.68
C GLY A 61 -1.81 2.21 -1.76
N VAL A 62 -1.66 1.11 -2.50
CA VAL A 62 -0.40 0.46 -2.84
C VAL A 62 -0.24 0.49 -4.35
N ASN A 63 0.84 1.10 -4.83
CA ASN A 63 1.18 1.15 -6.25
C ASN A 63 2.23 0.06 -6.55
N PHE A 64 1.97 -0.77 -7.56
CA PHE A 64 2.85 -1.87 -7.96
C PHE A 64 4.06 -1.41 -8.78
N LEU A 65 4.08 -0.16 -9.24
CA LEU A 65 5.16 0.45 -10.02
C LEU A 65 5.48 -0.28 -11.34
N ASP A 66 4.62 -1.20 -11.77
CA ASP A 66 4.72 -1.98 -13.02
C ASP A 66 3.81 -1.43 -14.13
N GLY A 67 3.06 -0.36 -13.85
CA GLY A 67 2.10 0.26 -14.75
C GLY A 67 0.69 -0.28 -14.64
N THR A 68 0.45 -1.31 -13.82
CA THR A 68 -0.90 -1.76 -13.48
C THR A 68 -1.55 -0.82 -12.46
N PRO A 69 -2.90 -0.75 -12.41
CA PRO A 69 -3.58 0.01 -11.37
C PRO A 69 -3.24 -0.54 -9.98
N GLY A 70 -2.90 0.36 -9.05
CA GLY A 70 -2.68 -0.01 -7.67
C GLY A 70 -3.97 -0.41 -6.95
N THR A 71 -3.84 -1.10 -5.82
CA THR A 71 -4.97 -1.41 -4.93
C THR A 71 -5.19 -0.23 -3.99
N THR A 72 -6.44 0.18 -3.81
CA THR A 72 -6.79 1.35 -2.98
C THR A 72 -8.04 1.11 -2.15
N ILE A 73 -8.18 1.85 -1.05
CA ILE A 73 -9.40 1.93 -0.23
C ILE A 73 -9.70 3.40 0.07
N GLU A 74 -10.97 3.79 0.06
CA GLU A 74 -11.37 5.13 0.51
C GLU A 74 -11.15 5.24 2.03
N ALA A 75 -10.59 6.35 2.49
CA ALA A 75 -10.17 6.51 3.89
C ALA A 75 -11.35 6.54 4.88
N ASN A 76 -12.57 6.74 4.39
CA ASN A 76 -13.82 6.62 5.16
C ASN A 76 -14.36 5.19 5.24
N GLU A 77 -13.87 4.27 4.41
CA GLU A 77 -14.26 2.84 4.40
C GLU A 77 -13.27 1.99 5.20
N GLY A 78 -12.01 2.39 5.27
CA GLY A 78 -11.00 1.73 6.09
C GLY A 78 -9.61 2.32 5.96
N ASN A 79 -8.67 1.69 6.65
CA ASN A 79 -7.25 2.08 6.71
C ASN A 79 -6.30 0.94 6.34
N ALA A 80 -6.82 -0.22 5.93
CA ALA A 80 -6.00 -1.36 5.52
C ALA A 80 -6.18 -1.63 4.03
N VAL A 81 -5.06 -1.79 3.32
CA VAL A 81 -5.03 -2.17 1.91
C VAL A 81 -4.44 -3.56 1.81
N THR A 82 -5.22 -4.50 1.29
CA THR A 82 -4.83 -5.89 1.10
C THR A 82 -4.57 -6.15 -0.38
N VAL A 83 -3.39 -6.69 -0.69
CA VAL A 83 -2.98 -7.06 -2.05
C VAL A 83 -2.84 -8.57 -2.12
N GLU A 84 -3.49 -9.18 -3.10
CA GLU A 84 -3.36 -10.60 -3.41
C GLU A 84 -2.43 -10.79 -4.63
N PHE A 85 -1.50 -11.73 -4.51
CA PHE A 85 -0.61 -12.19 -5.56
C PHE A 85 -0.91 -13.66 -5.87
N LEU A 86 -1.11 -13.99 -7.14
CA LEU A 86 -1.44 -15.32 -7.65
C LEU A 86 -0.51 -15.71 -8.81
#